data_AF-K2RER3-F1
#
_entry.id   AF-K2RER3-F1
#
_cell.length_a   1.000
_cell.length_b   1.000
_cell.length_c   1.000
_cell.angle_alpha   90.00
_cell.angle_beta   90.00
_cell.angle_gamma   90.00
#
_symmetry.space_group_name_H-M   'P 1'
#
loop_
_entity.id
_entity.type
_entity.pdbx_description
1 polymer ?
#
loop_
_entity_poly.entity_id
_entity_poly.type
_entity_poly.pdbx_seq_one_letter_code
_entity_poly.pdbx_strand_id
1 'polypeptide(L)'
;MVKKDIKTICMRIDRRLFDLSKLIISNRTKDYENYLQRKLMVRDKSAFLRDEIEKHESIIGELEVEYNIEIELQKEEEEKIRKDGTILDSCIGTVMKIIDNEGIIGLDRLEEIANFKGISVSELKKAMPEEYKSKFVNFHPQYKDKNKLSGMG
;
A
#
# COMPACT_ATOMS: atom_id res chain seq x y z
N MET A 1 31.67 36.95 -16.39
CA MET A 1 30.58 35.95 -16.54
C MET A 1 30.11 35.54 -15.16
N VAL A 2 28.91 35.96 -14.74
CA VAL A 2 28.32 35.55 -13.46
C VAL A 2 27.75 34.15 -13.64
N LYS A 3 28.37 33.13 -13.02
CA LYS A 3 27.81 31.78 -12.96
C LYS A 3 26.55 31.85 -12.09
N LYS A 4 25.38 31.70 -12.70
CA LYS A 4 24.12 31.52 -11.97
C LYS A 4 24.11 30.10 -11.40
N ASP A 5 24.23 29.98 -10.10
CA ASP A 5 24.02 28.71 -9.40
C ASP A 5 22.55 28.31 -9.53
N ILE A 6 22.29 27.31 -10.38
CA ILE A 6 20.97 26.72 -10.53
C ILE A 6 20.75 25.85 -9.29
N LYS A 7 19.94 26.35 -8.33
CA LYS A 7 19.49 25.55 -7.19
C LYS A 7 18.57 24.45 -7.69
N THR A 8 19.09 23.23 -7.78
CA THR A 8 18.30 22.03 -8.09
C THR A 8 17.43 21.69 -6.89
N ILE A 9 16.11 21.83 -7.03
CA ILE A 9 15.14 21.39 -6.02
C ILE A 9 14.83 19.92 -6.31
N CYS A 10 15.16 19.03 -5.38
CA CYS A 10 14.82 17.62 -5.45
C CYS A 10 13.77 17.27 -4.39
N MET A 11 12.63 16.70 -4.83
CA MET A 11 11.65 16.09 -3.93
C MET A 11 12.04 14.64 -3.68
N ARG A 12 12.20 14.24 -2.42
CA ARG A 12 12.22 12.83 -2.03
C ARG A 12 10.79 12.31 -2.07
N ILE A 13 10.47 11.50 -3.07
CA ILE A 13 9.19 10.80 -3.17
C ILE A 13 9.39 9.42 -2.55
N ASP A 14 8.48 9.00 -1.67
CA ASP A 14 8.42 7.63 -1.16
C ASP A 14 8.35 6.63 -2.34
N ARG A 15 9.20 5.61 -2.32
CA ARG A 15 9.36 4.70 -3.47
C ARG A 15 8.10 3.89 -3.75
N ARG A 16 7.34 3.51 -2.72
CA ARG A 16 6.07 2.79 -2.88
C ARG A 16 5.01 3.71 -3.48
N LEU A 17 4.90 4.94 -2.99
CA LEU A 17 4.00 5.94 -3.59
C LEU A 17 4.40 6.27 -5.03
N PHE A 18 5.70 6.29 -5.34
CA PHE A 18 6.18 6.50 -6.70
C PHE A 18 5.77 5.37 -7.64
N ASP A 19 5.93 4.11 -7.25
CA ASP A 19 5.55 2.99 -8.11
C ASP A 19 4.02 2.86 -8.24
N LEU A 20 3.26 3.11 -7.18
CA LEU A 20 1.79 3.20 -7.25
C LEU A 20 1.32 4.34 -8.15
N SER A 21 1.99 5.50 -8.10
CA SER A 21 1.63 6.64 -8.96
C SER A 21 1.84 6.37 -10.45
N LYS A 22 2.72 5.43 -10.83
CA LYS A 22 2.90 5.03 -12.24
C LYS A 22 1.69 4.27 -12.79
N LEU A 23 0.89 3.65 -11.92
CA LEU A 23 -0.36 3.01 -12.32
C LEU A 23 -1.41 4.05 -12.74
N ILE A 24 -1.37 5.23 -12.11
CA ILE A 24 -2.30 6.33 -12.35
C ILE A 24 -1.79 7.23 -13.49
N ILE A 25 -0.49 7.55 -13.50
CA ILE A 25 0.16 8.35 -14.54
C ILE A 25 1.36 7.57 -15.08
N SER A 26 1.13 6.83 -16.15
CA SER A 26 2.11 5.92 -16.78
C SER A 26 3.41 6.60 -17.23
N ASN A 27 3.37 7.91 -17.53
CA ASN A 27 4.57 8.70 -17.84
C ASN A 27 4.52 10.10 -17.19
N ARG A 28 4.87 10.16 -15.90
CA ARG A 28 4.91 11.41 -15.11
C ARG A 28 5.82 12.49 -15.70
N THR A 29 6.94 12.12 -16.31
CA THR A 29 7.84 13.10 -16.93
C THR A 29 7.15 13.81 -18.09
N LYS A 30 6.49 13.05 -18.97
CA LYS A 30 5.75 13.60 -20.11
C LYS A 30 4.54 14.41 -19.66
N ASP A 31 3.85 13.98 -18.61
CA ASP A 31 2.73 14.73 -18.04
C ASP A 31 3.18 16.11 -17.49
N TYR A 32 4.30 16.14 -16.77
CA TYR A 32 4.89 17.37 -16.27
C TYR A 32 5.41 18.28 -17.40
N GLU A 33 6.03 17.72 -18.43
CA GLU A 33 6.45 18.47 -19.63
C GLU A 33 5.25 19.10 -20.33
N ASN A 34 4.17 18.35 -20.50
CA ASN A 34 2.92 18.85 -21.07
C ASN A 34 2.31 19.96 -20.21
N TYR A 35 2.32 19.81 -18.87
CA TYR A 35 1.88 20.86 -17.94
C TYR A 35 2.70 22.14 -18.11
N LEU A 36 4.04 22.02 -18.16
CA LEU A 36 4.92 23.18 -18.35
C LEU A 36 4.69 23.86 -19.70
N GLN A 37 4.50 23.10 -20.78
CA GLN A 37 4.18 23.64 -22.09
C GLN A 37 2.86 24.41 -22.09
N ARG A 38 1.79 23.84 -21.50
CA ARG A 38 0.50 24.53 -21.35
C ARG A 38 0.65 25.81 -20.52
N LYS A 39 1.37 25.74 -19.40
CA LYS A 39 1.60 26.87 -18.49
C LYS A 39 2.36 28.03 -19.14
N LEU A 40 3.33 27.74 -20.00
CA LEU A 40 4.14 28.76 -20.69
C LEU A 40 3.34 29.52 -21.77
N MET A 41 2.33 28.88 -22.35
CA MET A 41 1.52 29.43 -23.45
C MET A 41 0.37 30.33 -22.98
N VAL A 42 0.09 30.40 -21.67
CA VAL A 42 -1.08 31.10 -21.14
C VAL A 42 -0.72 32.49 -20.60
N ARG A 43 -1.46 33.52 -21.06
CA ARG A 43 -1.38 34.89 -20.53
C ARG A 43 -2.12 35.08 -19.22
N ASP A 44 -3.30 34.47 -19.06
CA ASP A 44 -4.11 34.52 -17.83
C ASP A 44 -3.90 33.27 -16.97
N LYS A 45 -2.99 33.38 -16.00
CA LYS A 45 -2.64 32.29 -15.09
C LYS A 45 -3.81 31.84 -14.23
N SER A 46 -4.73 32.74 -13.88
CA SER A 46 -5.89 32.46 -13.03
C SER A 46 -6.97 31.65 -13.74
N ALA A 47 -7.17 31.86 -15.04
CA ALA A 47 -8.07 31.04 -15.84
C ALA A 47 -7.49 29.62 -16.02
N PHE A 48 -6.21 29.51 -16.39
CA PHE A 48 -5.55 28.20 -16.55
C PHE A 48 -5.54 27.36 -15.27
N LEU A 49 -5.32 27.98 -14.11
CA LEU A 49 -5.38 27.25 -12.84
C LEU A 49 -6.79 26.75 -12.52
N ARG A 50 -7.84 27.49 -12.89
CA ARG A 50 -9.23 27.04 -12.71
C ARG A 50 -9.53 25.83 -13.60
N ASP A 51 -9.16 25.89 -14.88
CA ASP A 51 -9.38 24.78 -15.81
C ASP A 51 -8.60 23.51 -15.39
N GLU A 52 -7.36 23.67 -14.89
CA GLU A 52 -6.59 22.54 -14.39
C GLU A 52 -7.23 21.98 -13.11
N ILE A 53 -7.70 22.80 -12.17
CA ILE A 53 -8.39 22.33 -10.96
C ILE A 53 -9.65 21.54 -11.34
N GLU A 54 -10.49 22.08 -12.22
CA GLU A 54 -11.73 21.43 -12.65
C GLU A 54 -11.46 20.06 -13.31
N LYS A 55 -10.40 19.98 -14.12
CA LYS A 55 -9.95 18.70 -14.69
C LYS A 55 -9.50 17.70 -13.62
N HIS A 56 -8.75 18.16 -12.60
CA HIS A 56 -8.30 17.28 -11.52
C HIS A 56 -9.46 16.83 -10.64
N GLU A 57 -10.44 17.70 -10.37
CA GLU A 57 -11.67 17.36 -9.62
C GLU A 57 -12.49 16.28 -10.35
N SER A 58 -12.59 16.36 -11.68
CA SER A 58 -13.23 15.31 -12.48
C SER A 58 -12.54 13.95 -12.33
N ILE A 59 -11.20 13.93 -12.41
CA ILE A 59 -10.42 12.70 -12.25
C ILE A 59 -10.55 12.13 -10.84
N ILE A 60 -10.57 13.00 -9.82
CA ILE A 60 -10.80 12.58 -8.43
C ILE A 60 -12.17 11.91 -8.32
N GLY A 61 -13.22 12.49 -8.90
CA GLY A 61 -14.56 11.90 -8.89
C GLY A 61 -14.62 10.52 -9.55
N GLU A 62 -13.97 10.34 -10.70
CA GLU A 62 -13.88 9.03 -11.37
C GLU A 62 -13.16 7.99 -10.48
N LEU A 63 -12.03 8.36 -9.89
CA LEU A 63 -11.27 7.48 -9.00
C LEU A 63 -12.03 7.15 -7.70
N GLU A 64 -12.80 8.09 -7.15
CA GLU A 64 -13.66 7.85 -5.99
C GLU A 64 -14.76 6.84 -6.29
N VAL A 65 -15.36 6.89 -7.49
CA VAL A 65 -16.34 5.89 -7.94
C VAL A 65 -15.69 4.51 -8.05
N GLU A 66 -14.54 4.41 -8.73
CA GLU A 66 -13.80 3.15 -8.84
C GLU A 66 -13.42 2.59 -7.46
N TYR A 67 -12.94 3.44 -6.56
CA TYR A 67 -12.57 3.05 -5.20
C TYR A 67 -13.77 2.55 -4.38
N ASN A 68 -14.93 3.21 -4.50
CA ASN A 68 -16.14 2.78 -3.81
C ASN A 68 -16.63 1.41 -4.32
N ILE A 69 -16.57 1.17 -5.63
CA ILE A 69 -16.88 -0.13 -6.23
C ILE A 69 -15.91 -1.21 -5.71
N GLU A 70 -14.61 -0.93 -5.66
CA GLU A 70 -13.60 -1.85 -5.12
C GLU A 70 -13.87 -2.19 -3.64
N ILE A 71 -14.25 -1.22 -2.82
CA ILE A 71 -14.64 -1.44 -1.43
C ILE A 71 -15.87 -2.36 -1.34
N GLU A 72 -16.89 -2.13 -2.17
CA GLU A 72 -18.10 -2.96 -2.17
C GLU A 72 -17.78 -4.40 -2.58
N LEU A 73 -16.97 -4.60 -3.62
CA LEU A 73 -16.51 -5.93 -4.04
C LEU A 73 -15.72 -6.63 -2.93
N GLN A 74 -14.83 -5.93 -2.22
CA GLN A 74 -14.10 -6.50 -1.08
C GLN A 74 -15.04 -6.90 0.05
N LYS A 75 -16.06 -6.07 0.35
CA LYS A 75 -17.07 -6.40 1.37
C LYS A 75 -17.88 -7.63 0.97
N GLU A 76 -18.29 -7.73 -0.29
CA GLU A 76 -19.02 -8.90 -0.81
C GLU A 76 -18.17 -10.17 -0.78
N GLU A 77 -16.88 -10.07 -1.12
CA GLU A 77 -15.94 -11.18 -1.05
C GLU A 77 -15.72 -11.63 0.40
N GLU A 78 -15.56 -10.68 1.33
CA GLU A 78 -15.50 -10.99 2.76
C GLU A 78 -16.80 -11.61 3.29
N GLU A 79 -17.96 -11.15 2.82
CA GLU A 79 -19.24 -11.70 3.24
C GLU A 79 -19.48 -13.11 2.68
N LYS A 80 -19.02 -13.40 1.46
CA LYS A 80 -18.99 -14.75 0.88
C LYS A 80 -18.07 -15.68 1.69
N ILE A 81 -16.86 -15.23 2.02
CA ILE A 81 -15.92 -15.99 2.86
C ILE A 81 -16.52 -16.27 4.26
N ARG A 82 -17.29 -15.32 4.81
CA ARG A 82 -17.99 -15.53 6.09
C ARG A 82 -19.14 -16.54 5.99
N LYS A 83 -19.88 -16.58 4.88
CA LYS A 83 -21.03 -17.48 4.69
C LYS A 83 -20.62 -18.93 4.37
N ASP A 84 -19.47 -19.13 3.73
CA ASP A 84 -19.04 -20.46 3.26
C ASP A 84 -18.14 -21.23 4.26
N GLY A 85 -17.88 -20.72 5.46
CA GLY A 85 -17.07 -21.42 6.47
C GLY A 85 -15.56 -21.48 6.16
N THR A 86 -15.09 -20.74 5.15
CA THR A 86 -13.72 -20.74 4.63
C THR A 86 -12.80 -19.68 5.26
N ILE A 87 -13.27 -18.96 6.29
CA ILE A 87 -12.46 -17.96 7.01
C ILE A 87 -11.12 -18.55 7.46
N LEU A 88 -11.16 -19.78 7.96
CA LEU A 88 -9.96 -20.49 8.41
C LEU A 88 -9.01 -20.81 7.25
N ASP A 89 -9.54 -21.29 6.11
CA ASP A 89 -8.75 -21.60 4.91
C ASP A 89 -8.11 -20.33 4.30
N SER A 90 -8.82 -19.21 4.32
CA SER A 90 -8.30 -17.91 3.89
C SER A 90 -7.13 -17.43 4.78
N CYS A 91 -7.26 -17.61 6.11
CA CYS A 91 -6.18 -17.31 7.04
C CYS A 91 -4.98 -18.24 6.85
N ILE A 92 -5.22 -19.54 6.65
CA ILE A 92 -4.17 -20.54 6.35
C ILE A 92 -3.42 -20.14 5.08
N GLY A 93 -4.14 -19.83 4.00
CA GLY A 93 -3.53 -19.40 2.74
C GLY A 93 -2.71 -18.12 2.87
N THR A 94 -3.15 -17.19 3.72
CA THR A 94 -2.41 -15.95 4.00
C THR A 94 -1.12 -16.24 4.77
N VAL A 95 -1.17 -17.09 5.79
CA VAL A 95 0.02 -17.50 6.56
C VAL A 95 1.01 -18.27 5.68
N MET A 96 0.52 -19.20 4.84
CA MET A 96 1.38 -19.94 3.91
C MET A 96 2.09 -18.99 2.93
N LYS A 97 1.38 -18.04 2.31
CA LYS A 97 1.99 -17.03 1.44
C LYS A 97 3.06 -16.19 2.14
N ILE A 98 2.87 -15.87 3.42
CA ILE A 98 3.89 -15.14 4.19
C ILE A 98 5.13 -16.00 4.38
N ILE A 99 4.96 -17.27 4.78
CA ILE A 99 6.07 -18.19 5.00
C ILE A 99 6.81 -18.50 3.69
N ASP A 100 6.10 -18.65 2.57
CA ASP A 100 6.73 -18.91 1.27
C ASP A 100 7.60 -17.73 0.81
N ASN A 101 7.20 -16.50 1.13
CA ASN A 101 7.94 -15.30 0.77
C ASN A 101 9.05 -14.93 1.78
N GLU A 102 8.78 -15.06 3.08
CA GLU A 102 9.64 -14.57 4.16
C GLU A 102 10.41 -15.70 4.88
N GLY A 103 10.09 -16.95 4.59
CA GLY A 103 10.69 -18.16 5.16
C GLY A 103 10.23 -18.52 6.57
N ILE A 104 9.71 -17.55 7.33
CA ILE A 104 9.21 -17.67 8.71
C ILE A 104 8.09 -16.65 8.96
N ILE A 105 7.32 -16.83 10.05
CA ILE A 105 6.31 -15.85 10.50
C ILE A 105 6.37 -15.69 12.02
N GLY A 106 6.26 -14.45 12.48
CA GLY A 106 6.20 -14.10 13.90
C GLY A 106 4.82 -14.37 14.50
N LEU A 107 4.76 -14.72 15.80
CA LEU A 107 3.51 -14.92 16.52
C LEU A 107 2.64 -13.66 16.58
N ASP A 108 3.26 -12.49 16.65
CA ASP A 108 2.62 -11.17 16.56
C ASP A 108 1.80 -11.02 15.28
N ARG A 109 2.40 -11.36 14.14
CA ARG A 109 1.73 -11.27 12.84
C ARG A 109 0.67 -12.35 12.67
N LEU A 110 0.86 -13.51 13.30
CA LEU A 110 -0.13 -14.58 13.34
C LEU A 110 -1.37 -14.18 14.17
N GLU A 111 -1.15 -13.46 15.28
CA GLU A 111 -2.19 -12.83 16.11
C GLU A 111 -2.96 -11.77 15.33
N GLU A 112 -2.27 -10.90 14.58
CA GLU A 112 -2.92 -9.90 13.74
C GLU A 112 -3.85 -10.53 12.70
N ILE A 113 -3.37 -11.54 11.97
CA ILE A 113 -4.17 -12.24 10.93
C ILE A 113 -5.40 -12.91 11.55
N ALA A 114 -5.20 -13.60 12.68
CA ALA A 114 -6.28 -14.30 13.38
C ALA A 114 -7.34 -13.30 13.91
N ASN A 115 -6.90 -12.24 14.57
CA ASN A 115 -7.79 -11.21 15.14
C ASN A 115 -8.53 -10.44 14.04
N PHE A 116 -7.88 -10.11 12.92
CA PHE A 116 -8.49 -9.40 11.81
C PHE A 116 -9.68 -10.17 11.21
N LYS A 117 -9.61 -11.51 11.21
CA LYS A 117 -10.68 -12.38 10.70
C LYS A 117 -11.54 -13.01 11.81
N GLY A 118 -11.35 -12.61 13.06
CA GLY A 118 -12.17 -13.03 14.20
C GLY A 118 -12.01 -14.50 14.60
N ILE A 119 -10.87 -15.12 14.30
CA ILE A 119 -10.54 -16.51 14.68
C ILE A 119 -9.49 -16.52 15.79
N SER A 120 -9.41 -17.62 16.56
CA SER A 120 -8.34 -17.75 17.54
C SER A 120 -7.03 -18.20 16.88
N VAL A 121 -5.90 -17.70 17.37
CA VAL A 121 -4.56 -18.14 16.94
C VAL A 121 -4.36 -19.64 17.15
N SER A 122 -4.98 -20.19 18.20
CA SER A 122 -4.95 -21.61 18.52
C SER A 122 -5.59 -22.45 17.42
N GLU A 123 -6.74 -22.02 16.89
CA GLU A 123 -7.42 -22.67 15.77
C GLU A 123 -6.58 -22.58 14.50
N LEU A 124 -6.04 -21.39 14.20
CA LEU A 124 -5.17 -21.18 13.04
C LEU A 124 -3.92 -22.08 13.09
N LYS A 125 -3.23 -22.15 14.23
CA LYS A 125 -2.06 -23.02 14.41
C LYS A 125 -2.38 -24.51 14.27
N LYS A 126 -3.55 -24.94 14.75
CA LYS A 126 -3.99 -26.35 14.64
C LYS A 126 -4.27 -26.75 13.20
N ALA A 127 -4.90 -25.86 12.44
CA ALA A 127 -5.33 -26.12 11.07
C ALA A 127 -4.20 -25.97 10.03
N MET A 128 -3.08 -25.35 10.40
CA MET A 128 -1.91 -25.23 9.52
C MET A 128 -1.26 -26.60 9.20
N PRO A 129 -0.77 -26.83 7.97
CA PRO A 129 -0.03 -28.04 7.64
C PRO A 129 1.27 -28.16 8.46
N GLU A 130 1.64 -29.39 8.85
CA GLU A 130 2.79 -29.66 9.73
C GLU A 130 4.12 -29.06 9.23
N GLU A 131 4.32 -29.05 7.91
CA GLU A 131 5.52 -28.50 7.25
C GLU A 131 5.75 -27.02 7.63
N TYR A 132 4.67 -26.25 7.79
CA TYR A 132 4.71 -24.82 8.08
C TYR A 132 4.74 -24.51 9.58
N LYS A 133 4.31 -25.43 10.45
CA LYS A 133 4.30 -25.22 11.91
C LYS A 133 5.69 -24.97 12.48
N SER A 134 6.71 -25.58 11.87
CA SER A 134 8.12 -25.39 12.23
C SER A 134 8.67 -23.98 11.93
N LYS A 135 7.94 -23.18 11.15
CA LYS A 135 8.33 -21.83 10.70
C LYS A 135 7.75 -20.71 11.57
N PHE A 136 7.00 -21.06 12.61
CA PHE A 136 6.48 -20.09 13.59
C PHE A 136 7.57 -19.71 14.58
N VAL A 137 7.87 -18.42 14.67
CA VAL A 137 8.87 -17.87 15.60
C VAL A 137 8.21 -16.90 16.57
N ASN A 138 8.72 -16.81 17.80
CA ASN A 138 8.16 -15.88 18.79
C ASN A 138 8.30 -14.41 18.36
N PHE A 139 9.38 -14.07 17.65
CA PHE A 139 9.63 -12.73 17.14
C PHE A 139 10.27 -12.81 15.76
N HIS A 140 9.68 -12.15 14.77
CA HIS A 140 10.27 -12.06 13.45
C HIS A 140 11.53 -11.16 13.50
N PRO A 141 12.69 -11.57 12.94
CA PRO A 141 13.95 -10.83 13.04
C PRO A 141 13.94 -9.40 12.47
N GLN A 142 12.89 -8.97 11.75
CA GLN A 142 12.80 -7.60 11.23
C GLN A 142 12.44 -6.58 12.34
N TYR A 143 12.08 -7.06 13.55
CA TYR A 143 11.82 -6.23 14.72
C TYR A 143 13.03 -6.03 15.65
N LYS A 144 14.19 -6.61 15.35
CA LYS A 144 15.39 -6.48 16.22
C LYS A 144 15.95 -5.06 16.32
N ASP A 145 15.55 -4.12 15.45
CA ASP A 145 16.08 -2.76 15.46
C ASP A 145 15.23 -1.72 16.20
N LYS A 146 14.02 -2.06 16.68
CA LYS A 146 13.21 -1.09 17.47
C LYS A 146 13.54 -1.05 18.96
N ASN A 147 14.14 -2.10 19.51
CA ASN A 147 14.48 -2.18 20.95
C ASN A 147 15.95 -1.87 21.29
N LYS A 148 16.74 -1.35 20.33
CA LYS A 148 18.11 -0.88 20.61
C LYS A 148 18.21 0.61 20.99
N LEU A 149 17.10 1.35 20.99
CA LEU A 149 17.09 2.81 21.28
C LEU A 149 16.54 3.19 22.65
N SER A 150 16.13 2.24 23.50
CA SER A 150 15.66 2.53 24.88
C SER A 150 16.71 2.25 25.97
N GLY A 151 17.97 2.00 25.60
CA GLY A 151 19.03 1.57 26.51
C GLY A 151 20.27 2.45 26.58
N MET A 152 20.24 3.70 26.07
CA MET A 152 21.30 4.68 26.26
C MET A 152 20.71 6.09 26.22
N GLY A 153 20.70 6.77 27.37
CA GLY A 153 20.26 8.16 27.53
C GLY A 153 19.79 8.44 28.93
#